data_AF-A0A6S7KFM3-F1
#
_entry.id   AF-A0A6S7KFM3-F1
#
_cell.length_a   1.000
_cell.length_b   1.000
_cell.length_c   1.000
_cell.angle_alpha   90.00
_cell.angle_beta   90.00
_cell.angle_gamma   90.00
#
_symmetry.space_group_name_H-M   'P 1'
#
loop_
_entity.id
_entity.type
_entity.pdbx_description
1 polymer ?
#
loop_
_entity_poly.entity_id
_entity_poly.type
_entity_poly.pdbx_seq_one_letter_code
_entity_poly.pdbx_strand_id
1 'polypeptide(L)' 'SYLHHLPQKVTPLGSTSMSMPVTSGVPQGFILGPILFLLYVNDLPDAISSSTIATFADDIKLFQCISCEADGFFL' A
#
# COMPACT_ATOMS: atom_id res chain seq x y z
N SER A 1 -22.30 -3.92 2.17
CA SER A 1 -21.16 -3.66 1.28
C SER A 1 -19.91 -3.49 2.12
N TYR A 2 -18.85 -4.26 1.86
CA TYR A 2 -17.65 -4.31 2.70
C TYR A 2 -16.74 -3.07 2.55
N LEU A 3 -16.78 -2.42 1.39
CA LEU A 3 -15.92 -1.29 1.01
C LEU A 3 -16.64 0.06 0.92
N HIS A 4 -17.93 0.13 1.30
CA HIS A 4 -18.67 1.38 1.11
C HIS A 4 -18.67 2.26 2.35
N HIS A 5 -18.25 3.52 2.14
CA HIS A 5 -18.52 4.68 3.00
C HIS A 5 -18.32 4.42 4.49
N LEU A 6 -17.12 3.96 4.85
CA LEU A 6 -16.74 3.78 6.25
C LEU A 6 -16.26 5.13 6.80
N PRO A 7 -16.95 5.74 7.78
CA PRO A 7 -16.51 6.99 8.36
C PRO A 7 -15.35 6.75 9.33
N GLN A 8 -14.34 7.62 9.30
CA GLN A 8 -13.20 7.61 10.23
C GLN A 8 -13.10 8.94 10.98
N LYS A 9 -12.56 8.90 12.21
CA LYS A 9 -12.19 10.05 13.03
C LYS A 9 -11.00 9.68 13.90
N VAL A 10 -10.25 10.67 14.38
CA VAL A 10 -9.10 10.47 15.26
C VAL A 10 -9.27 11.25 16.56
N THR A 11 -8.72 10.71 17.65
CA THR A 11 -8.75 11.37 18.97
C THR A 11 -7.34 11.58 19.53
N PRO A 12 -6.56 12.54 19.01
CA PRO A 12 -5.29 12.90 19.62
C PRO A 12 -5.49 13.65 20.94
N LEU A 13 -4.82 13.20 22.00
CA LEU A 13 -4.75 13.90 23.30
C LEU A 13 -6.13 14.29 23.89
N GLY A 14 -7.16 13.48 23.64
CA GLY A 14 -8.53 13.71 24.14
C GLY A 14 -9.40 14.64 23.29
N SER A 15 -8.85 15.32 22.28
CA SER A 15 -9.65 16.08 21.29
C SER A 15 -10.02 15.19 20.12
N THR A 16 -11.28 15.19 19.69
CA THR A 16 -11.79 14.32 18.61
C THR A 16 -12.08 15.10 17.35
N SER A 17 -11.60 14.63 16.20
CA SER A 17 -11.88 15.25 14.90
C SER A 17 -13.33 15.05 14.46
N MET A 18 -13.77 15.83 13.48
CA MET A 18 -14.99 15.53 12.72
C MET A 18 -14.84 14.19 12.00
N SER A 19 -15.98 13.50 11.82
CA SER A 19 -16.01 12.24 11.11
C SER A 19 -16.07 12.48 9.60
N MET A 20 -15.20 11.81 8.84
CA MET A 20 -15.11 11.95 7.38
C MET A 20 -15.18 10.57 6.71
N PRO A 21 -15.78 10.48 5.51
CA PRO A 21 -15.80 9.23 4.76
C PRO A 21 -14.40 8.86 4.27
N VAL A 22 -14.05 7.57 4.38
CA VAL A 22 -12.83 7.02 3.80
C VAL A 22 -13.05 6.80 2.30
N THR A 23 -12.24 7.45 1.47
CA THR A 23 -12.32 7.38 0.00
C THR A 23 -11.43 6.30 -0.62
N SER A 24 -10.47 5.77 0.13
CA SER A 24 -9.52 4.76 -0.33
C SER A 24 -8.98 3.92 0.85
N GLY A 25 -8.51 2.72 0.54
CA GLY A 25 -8.02 1.78 1.53
C GLY A 25 -9.15 1.14 2.35
N VAL A 26 -8.75 0.36 3.36
CA VAL A 26 -9.64 -0.35 4.27
C VAL A 26 -9.29 0.07 5.69
N PRO A 27 -10.27 0.39 6.57
CA PRO A 27 -9.98 0.70 7.96
C PRO A 27 -9.24 -0.44 8.67
N GLN A 28 -8.29 -0.09 9.55
CA GLN A 28 -7.54 -1.07 10.33
C GLN A 28 -8.47 -1.85 11.27
N GLY A 29 -8.22 -3.16 11.42
CA GLY A 29 -9.04 -4.06 12.24
C GLY A 29 -10.12 -4.81 11.44
N PHE A 30 -10.18 -4.61 10.13
CA PHE A 30 -11.06 -5.36 9.24
C PHE A 30 -10.45 -6.73 8.92
N ILE A 31 -11.21 -7.80 9.15
CA ILE A 31 -10.76 -9.20 8.98
C ILE A 31 -10.31 -9.50 7.54
N LEU A 32 -10.95 -8.90 6.53
CA LEU A 32 -10.56 -9.07 5.13
C LEU A 32 -9.53 -8.04 4.67
N GLY A 33 -9.14 -7.08 5.51
CA GLY A 33 -8.15 -6.05 5.18
C GLY A 33 -6.86 -6.65 4.60
N PRO A 34 -6.24 -7.65 5.26
CA PRO A 34 -5.03 -8.31 4.73
C PRO A 34 -5.26 -9.02 3.40
N ILE A 35 -6.40 -9.69 3.21
CA ILE A 35 -6.72 -10.40 1.95
C ILE A 35 -6.93 -9.42 0.81
N LEU A 36 -7.66 -8.34 1.06
CA LEU A 36 -7.91 -7.28 0.08
C LEU A 36 -6.62 -6.55 -0.29
N PHE A 37 -5.74 -6.33 0.69
CA PHE A 37 -4.41 -5.78 0.45
C PHE A 37 -3.58 -6.71 -0.45
N LEU A 38 -3.51 -8.00 -0.14
CA LEU A 38 -2.79 -8.98 -0.97
C LEU A 38 -3.32 -9.01 -2.40
N LEU A 39 -4.65 -9.03 -2.59
CA LEU A 39 -5.27 -8.98 -3.93
C LEU A 39 -4.92 -7.71 -4.69
N TYR A 40 -4.82 -6.57 -3.99
CA TYR A 40 -4.49 -5.27 -4.58
C TYR A 40 -3.02 -5.15 -5.00
N VAL A 41 -2.10 -5.83 -4.32
CA VAL A 41 -0.66 -5.76 -4.64
C VAL A 41 -0.16 -6.90 -5.54
N ASN A 42 -0.99 -7.91 -5.79
CA ASN A 42 -0.57 -9.12 -6.47
C ASN A 42 -0.23 -8.93 -7.97
N ASP A 43 -0.69 -7.85 -8.58
CA ASP A 43 -0.40 -7.45 -9.96
C ASP A 43 0.83 -6.54 -10.09
N LEU A 44 1.38 -6.03 -8.99
CA LEU A 44 2.57 -5.18 -8.99
C LEU A 44 3.78 -5.83 -9.70
N PRO A 45 4.07 -7.13 -9.56
CA PRO A 45 5.16 -7.75 -10.29
C PRO A 45 5.03 -7.66 -11.80
N ASP A 46 3.80 -7.74 -12.32
CA ASP A 46 3.52 -7.70 -13.75
C ASP A 46 3.62 -6.26 -14.30
N ALA A 47 3.47 -5.25 -13.45
CA ALA A 47 3.57 -3.84 -13.82
C ALA A 47 5.01 -3.32 -13.95
N ILE A 48 6.00 -4.05 -13.41
CA ILE A 48 7.41 -3.61 -13.38
C ILE A 48 8.25 -4.47 -14.32
N SER A 49 8.67 -3.90 -15.44
CA SER A 49 9.42 -4.63 -16.48
C SER A 49 10.95 -4.43 -16.43
N SER A 50 11.45 -3.39 -15.77
CA SER A 50 12.88 -3.01 -15.81
C SER A 50 13.73 -3.61 -14.70
N SER A 51 13.10 -4.27 -13.71
CA SER A 51 13.75 -4.74 -12.49
C SER A 51 13.24 -6.12 -12.12
N THR A 52 14.08 -6.92 -11.48
CA THR A 52 13.60 -8.14 -10.82
C THR A 52 12.90 -7.72 -9.52
N ILE A 53 11.75 -8.32 -9.23
CA ILE A 53 10.93 -7.99 -8.06
C ILE A 53 10.76 -9.21 -7.16
N ALA A 54 10.79 -8.99 -5.85
CA ALA A 54 10.35 -9.96 -4.85
C ALA A 54 9.34 -9.27 -3.93
N THR A 55 8.17 -9.88 -3.74
CA THR A 55 7.10 -9.37 -2.89
C THR A 55 6.79 -10.37 -1.78
N PHE A 56 6.45 -9.85 -0.59
CA PHE A 56 5.96 -10.64 0.53
C PHE A 56 5.05 -9.79 1.41
N ALA A 57 3.74 -10.08 1.42
CA ALA A 57 2.75 -9.24 2.09
C ALA A 57 2.92 -7.76 1.66
N ASP A 58 3.23 -6.86 2.60
CA ASP A 58 3.49 -5.44 2.37
C ASP A 58 4.94 -5.10 1.98
N ASP A 59 5.86 -6.05 2.10
CA ASP A 59 7.26 -5.88 1.71
C ASP A 59 7.46 -6.07 0.19
N ILE A 60 8.16 -5.13 -0.43
CA ILE A 60 8.56 -5.20 -1.85
C ILE A 60 10.05 -4.91 -1.94
N LYS A 61 10.78 -5.73 -2.71
CA LYS A 61 12.19 -5.54 -3.04
C LYS A 61 12.37 -5.52 -4.54
N LEU A 62 13.08 -4.51 -5.02
CA LEU A 62 13.48 -4.37 -6.42
C LEU A 62 14.99 -4.60 -6.53
N PHE A 63 15.38 -5.40 -7.51
CA PHE A 63 16.78 -5.67 -7.84
C PHE A 63 17.04 -5.17 -9.25
N GLN A 64 18.08 -4.34 -9.39
CA GLN A 64 18.49 -3.79 -10.68
C GLN A 64 20.03 -3.77 -10.76
N CYS A 65 20.56 -4.10 -11.93
CA CYS A 65 21.99 -4.00 -12.21
C CYS A 65 22.33 -2.56 -12.60
N ILE A 66 23.30 -1.94 -11.91
CA ILE A 66 23.84 -0.63 -12.27
C ILE A 66 24.77 -0.85 -13.47
N SER A 67 24.33 -0.44 -14.66
CA SER A 67 25.08 -0.61 -15.91
C SER A 67 25.70 0.70 -16.38
N CYS A 68 25.22 1.84 -15.88
CA CYS A 68 25.76 3.17 -16.13
C CYS A 68 25.68 4.06 -14.89
N GLU A 69 26.40 5.19 -14.89
CA GLU A 69 26.35 6.15 -13.77
C GLU A 69 24.94 6.69 -13.50
N ALA A 70 24.09 6.80 -14.53
CA ALA A 70 22.72 7.27 -14.37
C ALA A 70 21.86 6.31 -13.52
N ASP A 71 22.14 5.00 -13.56
CA ASP A 71 21.41 4.01 -12.76
C ASP A 71 21.71 4.16 -11.25
N GLY A 72 22.93 4.63 -10.91
CA GLY A 72 23.37 4.82 -9.53
C GLY A 72 22.89 6.13 -8.90
N PHE A 73 22.35 7.07 -9.68
CA PHE A 73 21.89 8.37 -9.18
C PHE A 73 20.55 8.31 -8.41
N PHE A 74 19.77 7.24 -8.59
CA PHE A 74 18.44 7.07 -7.99
C PHE A 74 18.40 6.08 -6.82
N LEU A 75 19.57 5.54 -6.42
CA LEU A 75 19.76 4.79 -5.18
C LEU A 75 20.18 5.74 -4.04
#